data_AF-A0AA37HGT6-F1
#
_entry.id   AF-A0AA37HGT6-F1
#
_cell.length_a   1.000
_cell.length_b   1.000
_cell.length_c   1.000
_cell.angle_alpha   90.00
_cell.angle_beta   90.00
_cell.angle_gamma   90.00
#
_symmetry.space_group_name_H-M   'P 1'
#
loop_
_entity.id
_entity.type
_entity.pdbx_description
1 polymer ?
#
loop_
_entity_poly.entity_id
_entity_poly.type
_entity_poly.pdbx_seq_one_letter_code
_entity_poly.pdbx_strand_id
1 'polypeptide(L)'
;MIPTPSFAMASTAPAPSSKAARRDADRARKRAERRALRDAGAPDPRQLDAAIVDALRDALRPPRGQGSVRRHVDIHDVLRGAATALRGRSHGGVSLRREAIHRVLADRLAPRQD
;
A
#
# COMPACT_ATOMS: atom_id res chain seq x y z
N MET A 1 4.91 -15.26 62.06
CA MET A 1 4.29 -15.95 60.90
C MET A 1 4.35 -15.01 59.72
N ILE A 2 5.21 -15.29 58.73
CA ILE A 2 5.36 -14.46 57.52
C ILE A 2 4.59 -15.17 56.41
N PRO A 3 3.55 -14.57 55.80
CA PRO A 3 2.96 -15.10 54.59
C PRO A 3 3.83 -14.72 53.38
N THR A 4 4.15 -15.74 52.59
CA THR A 4 4.94 -15.72 51.36
C THR A 4 4.33 -14.84 50.26
N PRO A 5 5.14 -14.22 49.38
CA PRO A 5 4.61 -13.51 48.22
C PRO A 5 4.09 -14.49 47.15
N SER A 6 2.84 -14.29 46.74
CA SER A 6 2.20 -15.02 45.66
C SER A 6 2.72 -14.52 44.30
N PHE A 7 3.72 -15.21 43.74
CA PHE A 7 4.13 -15.03 42.34
C PHE A 7 3.13 -15.72 41.42
N ALA A 8 2.04 -15.03 41.09
CA ALA A 8 1.09 -15.49 40.07
C ALA A 8 1.48 -14.95 38.69
N MET A 9 2.22 -15.79 37.97
CA MET A 9 2.12 -16.03 36.53
C MET A 9 2.05 -14.79 35.62
N ALA A 10 3.22 -14.35 35.15
CA ALA A 10 3.32 -13.70 33.86
C ALA A 10 2.67 -14.62 32.80
N SER A 11 1.58 -14.16 32.19
CA SER A 11 0.95 -14.82 31.04
C SER A 11 1.92 -14.75 29.86
N THR A 12 2.80 -15.74 29.78
CA THR A 12 3.65 -15.96 28.62
C THR A 12 2.75 -16.44 27.50
N ALA A 13 2.25 -15.52 26.67
CA ALA A 13 1.64 -15.89 25.41
C ALA A 13 2.63 -16.81 24.67
N PRO A 14 2.22 -18.04 24.26
CA PRO A 14 3.15 -18.98 23.67
C PRO A 14 3.65 -18.41 22.33
N ALA A 15 4.95 -18.10 22.27
CA ALA A 15 5.59 -17.73 21.03
C ALA A 15 5.40 -18.87 20.01
N PRO A 16 4.95 -18.59 18.76
CA PRO A 16 4.68 -19.65 17.79
C PRO A 16 5.98 -20.39 17.45
N SER A 17 6.10 -21.61 17.97
CA SER A 17 7.35 -22.39 18.03
C SER A 17 7.68 -23.14 16.74
N SER A 18 6.83 -23.09 15.70
CA SER A 18 7.11 -23.78 14.42
C SER A 18 7.23 -22.80 13.24
N LYS A 19 8.15 -23.10 12.32
CA LYS A 19 8.30 -22.38 11.04
C LYS A 19 6.99 -22.37 10.24
N ALA A 20 6.16 -23.40 10.40
CA ALA A 20 4.82 -23.48 9.82
C ALA A 20 3.88 -22.43 10.45
N ALA A 21 3.80 -22.37 11.79
CA ALA A 21 2.98 -21.38 12.50
C ALA A 21 3.37 -19.93 12.16
N ARG A 22 4.67 -19.63 12.01
CA ARG A 22 5.14 -18.30 11.57
C ARG A 22 4.71 -17.97 10.13
N ARG A 23 4.77 -18.95 9.22
CA ARG A 23 4.30 -18.77 7.84
C ARG A 23 2.79 -18.58 7.77
N ASP A 24 2.03 -19.33 8.57
CA ASP A 24 0.57 -19.22 8.57
C ASP A 24 0.10 -17.91 9.21
N ALA A 25 0.78 -17.45 10.27
CA ALA A 25 0.58 -16.11 10.81
C ALA A 25 0.90 -15.01 9.78
N ASP A 26 2.02 -15.12 9.05
CA ASP A 26 2.39 -14.16 7.99
C ASP A 26 1.38 -14.17 6.82
N ARG A 27 0.89 -15.36 6.42
CA ARG A 27 -0.18 -15.49 5.42
C ARG A 27 -1.47 -14.86 5.91
N ALA A 28 -1.85 -15.07 7.17
CA ALA A 28 -3.03 -14.46 7.76
C ALA A 28 -2.92 -12.93 7.80
N ARG A 29 -1.74 -12.40 8.20
CA ARG A 29 -1.46 -10.96 8.19
C ARG A 29 -1.62 -10.35 6.80
N LYS A 30 -0.99 -10.95 5.79
CA LYS A 30 -1.10 -10.50 4.38
C LYS A 30 -2.54 -10.56 3.85
N ARG A 31 -3.31 -11.58 4.24
CA ARG A 31 -4.73 -11.67 3.86
C ARG A 31 -5.56 -10.57 4.55
N ALA A 32 -5.28 -10.28 5.82
CA ALA A 32 -5.93 -9.21 6.57
C ALA A 32 -5.60 -7.83 5.96
N GLU A 33 -4.33 -7.57 5.64
CA GLU A 33 -3.90 -6.34 4.95
C GLU A 33 -4.62 -6.17 3.61
N ARG A 34 -4.68 -7.22 2.78
CA ARG A 34 -5.43 -7.18 1.50
C ARG A 34 -6.94 -7.00 1.69
N ARG A 35 -7.50 -7.57 2.76
CA ARG A 35 -8.92 -7.40 3.07
C ARG A 35 -9.20 -5.97 3.52
N ALA A 36 -8.38 -5.41 4.40
CA ALA A 36 -8.49 -4.02 4.84
C ALA A 36 -8.38 -3.03 3.66
N LEU A 37 -7.46 -3.28 2.71
CA LEU A 37 -7.34 -2.48 1.48
C LEU A 37 -8.60 -2.55 0.62
N ARG A 38 -9.18 -3.75 0.45
CA ARG A 38 -10.46 -3.93 -0.27
C ARG A 38 -11.62 -3.23 0.42
N ASP A 39 -11.74 -3.41 1.73
CA ASP A 39 -12.83 -2.82 2.52
C ASP A 39 -12.73 -1.28 2.52
N ALA A 40 -11.52 -0.73 2.49
CA ALA A 40 -11.27 0.71 2.34
C ALA A 40 -11.51 1.24 0.92
N GLY A 41 -11.71 0.37 -0.08
CA GLY A 41 -11.78 0.76 -1.48
C GLY A 41 -10.46 1.35 -2.00
N ALA A 42 -9.34 0.92 -1.42
CA ALA A 42 -8.00 1.36 -1.77
C ALA A 42 -7.41 0.53 -2.93
N PRO A 43 -6.57 1.14 -3.79
CA PRO A 43 -5.86 0.41 -4.83
C PRO A 43 -4.89 -0.61 -4.24
N ASP A 44 -4.66 -1.71 -4.96
CA ASP A 44 -3.52 -2.61 -4.67
C ASP A 44 -2.22 -1.81 -4.81
N PRO A 45 -1.24 -1.97 -3.90
CA PRO A 45 0.10 -1.40 -4.07
C PRO A 45 0.71 -1.61 -5.47
N ARG A 46 0.50 -2.78 -6.08
CA ARG A 46 1.00 -3.05 -7.44
C ARG A 46 0.26 -2.25 -8.51
N GLN A 47 -1.05 -2.05 -8.35
CA GLN A 47 -1.84 -1.24 -9.28
C GLN A 47 -1.47 0.23 -9.16
N LEU A 48 -1.22 0.69 -7.94
CA LEU A 48 -0.74 2.05 -7.66
C LEU A 48 0.61 2.31 -8.34
N ASP A 49 1.60 1.44 -8.09
CA ASP A 49 2.94 1.59 -8.65
C ASP A 49 2.91 1.55 -10.19
N ALA A 50 2.11 0.66 -10.78
CA ALA A 50 1.91 0.62 -12.24
C ALA A 50 1.29 1.92 -12.78
N ALA A 51 0.26 2.47 -12.11
CA ALA A 51 -0.37 3.72 -12.54
C ALA A 51 0.59 4.92 -12.45
N ILE A 52 1.49 4.94 -11.45
CA ILE A 52 2.53 5.98 -11.34
C ILE A 52 3.54 5.86 -12.49
N VAL A 53 4.00 4.64 -12.79
CA VAL A 53 4.94 4.38 -13.88
C VAL A 53 4.34 4.75 -15.24
N ASP A 54 3.09 4.38 -15.49
CA ASP A 54 2.38 4.73 -16.73
C ASP A 54 2.21 6.26 -16.85
N ALA A 55 1.80 6.94 -15.78
CA ALA A 55 1.66 8.40 -15.77
C ALA A 55 3.01 9.11 -16.00
N LEU A 56 4.10 8.59 -15.44
CA LEU A 56 5.44 9.10 -15.67
C LEU A 56 5.87 8.90 -17.13
N ARG A 57 5.60 7.72 -17.69
CA ARG A 57 5.88 7.41 -19.10
C ARG A 57 5.14 8.37 -20.03
N ASP A 58 3.87 8.65 -19.75
CA ASP A 58 3.08 9.58 -20.53
C ASP A 58 3.57 11.02 -20.38
N ALA A 59 3.97 11.44 -19.18
CA ALA A 59 4.52 12.78 -18.94
C ALA A 59 5.89 13.01 -19.61
N LEU A 60 6.70 11.95 -19.73
CA LEU A 60 7.98 11.97 -20.43
C LEU A 60 7.83 11.93 -21.96
N ARG A 61 6.69 11.44 -22.46
CA ARG A 61 6.44 11.27 -23.89
C ARG A 61 6.38 12.65 -24.56
N PRO A 62 7.18 12.89 -25.62
CA PRO A 62 7.11 14.15 -26.34
C PRO A 62 5.82 14.27 -27.16
N PRO A 63 5.37 15.51 -27.43
CA PRO A 63 4.34 15.76 -28.42
C PRO A 63 4.78 15.23 -29.80
N ARG A 64 3.81 14.75 -30.59
CA ARG A 64 4.08 14.15 -31.91
C ARG A 64 4.92 15.12 -32.76
N GLY A 65 6.09 14.66 -33.21
CA GLY A 65 7.01 15.44 -34.05
C GLY A 65 8.27 15.95 -33.36
N GLN A 66 8.39 15.85 -32.03
CA GLN A 66 9.64 16.12 -31.31
C GLN A 66 10.28 14.80 -30.86
N GLY A 67 11.49 14.51 -31.34
CA GLY A 67 12.19 13.25 -31.06
C GLY A 67 12.84 13.16 -29.67
N SER A 68 12.77 14.22 -28.85
CA SER A 68 13.45 14.28 -27.56
C SER A 68 12.50 14.08 -26.38
N VAL A 69 12.89 13.22 -25.44
CA VAL A 69 12.19 13.02 -24.16
C VAL A 69 12.18 14.33 -23.36
N ARG A 70 11.07 14.63 -22.69
CA ARG A 70 10.99 15.81 -21.80
C ARG A 70 12.01 15.71 -20.67
N ARG A 71 12.83 16.75 -20.50
CA ARG A 71 13.85 16.82 -19.44
C ARG A 71 13.28 17.14 -18.06
N HIS A 72 12.13 17.80 -18.02
CA HIS A 72 11.45 18.20 -16.79
C HIS A 72 10.02 17.69 -16.81
N VAL A 73 9.62 17.06 -15.71
CA VAL A 73 8.28 16.54 -15.47
C VAL A 73 7.79 17.10 -14.15
N ASP A 74 6.60 17.71 -14.16
CA ASP A 74 5.93 18.14 -12.95
C ASP A 74 5.35 16.91 -12.22
N ILE A 75 5.70 16.76 -10.95
CA ILE A 75 5.19 15.68 -10.12
C ILE A 75 3.67 15.78 -9.95
N HIS A 76 3.09 16.98 -9.90
CA HIS A 76 1.65 17.16 -9.79
C HIS A 76 0.90 16.59 -11.01
N ASP A 77 1.49 16.69 -12.20
CA ASP A 77 0.92 16.12 -13.42
C ASP A 77 0.98 14.58 -13.40
N VAL A 78 2.08 14.01 -12.91
CA VAL A 78 2.22 12.55 -12.74
C VAL A 78 1.20 12.02 -11.75
N LEU A 79 1.04 12.68 -10.60
CA LEU A 79 0.07 12.28 -9.59
C LEU A 79 -1.38 12.42 -10.08
N ARG A 80 -1.68 13.48 -10.83
CA ARG A 80 -2.99 13.67 -11.47
C ARG A 80 -3.25 12.58 -12.51
N GLY A 81 -2.25 12.23 -13.30
CA GLY A 81 -2.30 11.14 -14.27
C GLY A 81 -2.57 9.80 -13.60
N ALA A 82 -1.81 9.45 -12.58
CA ALA A 82 -1.96 8.22 -11.82
C ALA A 82 -3.35 8.12 -11.16
N ALA A 83 -3.82 9.18 -10.51
CA ALA A 83 -5.15 9.22 -9.92
C ALA A 83 -6.26 9.06 -10.98
N THR A 84 -6.04 9.59 -12.18
CA THR A 84 -6.98 9.44 -13.30
C THR A 84 -6.98 8.02 -13.87
N ALA A 85 -5.82 7.40 -14.00
CA ALA A 85 -5.69 6.01 -14.45
C ALA A 85 -6.33 5.00 -13.48
N LEU A 86 -6.38 5.33 -12.19
CA LEU A 86 -7.02 4.52 -11.14
C LEU A 86 -8.52 4.79 -11.00
N ARG A 87 -9.05 5.89 -11.55
CA ARG A 87 -10.50 6.16 -11.55
C ARG A 87 -11.23 5.10 -12.37
N GLY A 88 -12.35 4.61 -11.84
CA GLY A 88 -13.17 3.58 -12.48
C GLY A 88 -12.58 2.16 -12.44
N ARG A 89 -11.38 1.97 -11.86
CA ARG A 89 -10.84 0.63 -11.61
C ARG A 89 -11.46 0.01 -10.36
N SER A 90 -11.30 -1.30 -10.24
CA SER A 90 -11.73 -2.08 -9.07
C SER A 90 -10.59 -2.94 -8.54
N HIS A 91 -10.50 -3.07 -7.22
CA HIS A 91 -9.60 -4.02 -6.56
C HIS A 91 -10.42 -5.14 -5.93
N GLY A 92 -10.28 -6.37 -6.45
CA GLY A 92 -11.00 -7.54 -5.93
C GLY A 92 -12.54 -7.42 -5.98
N GLY A 93 -13.07 -6.76 -7.02
CA GLY A 93 -14.52 -6.55 -7.20
C GLY A 93 -15.08 -5.30 -6.51
N VAL A 94 -14.29 -4.60 -5.69
CA VAL A 94 -14.69 -3.33 -5.06
C VAL A 94 -14.18 -2.16 -5.89
N SER A 95 -15.08 -1.24 -6.26
CA SER A 95 -14.71 0.00 -6.95
C SER A 95 -13.80 0.86 -6.08
N LEU A 96 -12.74 1.40 -6.68
CA LEU A 96 -11.81 2.25 -5.96
C LEU A 96 -12.48 3.58 -5.58
N ARG A 97 -12.30 3.99 -4.32
CA ARG A 97 -12.81 5.27 -3.81
C ARG A 97 -11.80 6.37 -4.07
N ARG A 98 -12.27 7.53 -4.53
CA ARG A 98 -11.43 8.70 -4.82
C ARG A 98 -10.56 9.09 -3.63
N GLU A 99 -11.13 9.19 -2.44
CA GLU A 99 -10.43 9.54 -1.20
C GLU A 99 -9.35 8.52 -0.84
N ALA A 100 -9.64 7.22 -1.01
CA ALA A 100 -8.68 6.16 -0.76
C ALA A 100 -7.50 6.21 -1.73
N ILE A 101 -7.75 6.52 -3.02
CA ILE A 101 -6.68 6.74 -4.01
C ILE A 101 -5.77 7.88 -3.59
N HIS A 102 -6.34 9.04 -3.20
CA HIS A 102 -5.54 10.20 -2.79
C HIS A 102 -4.74 9.92 -1.51
N ARG A 103 -5.35 9.26 -0.52
CA ARG A 103 -4.68 8.88 0.72
C ARG A 103 -3.50 7.93 0.47
N VAL A 104 -3.71 6.88 -0.32
CA VAL A 104 -2.66 5.90 -0.61
C VAL A 104 -1.54 6.50 -1.45
N LEU A 105 -1.86 7.41 -2.38
CA LEU A 105 -0.83 8.18 -3.10
C LEU A 105 -0.01 9.05 -2.14
N ALA A 106 -0.65 9.73 -1.19
CA ALA A 106 0.04 10.54 -0.20
C ALA A 106 0.94 9.68 0.71
N ASP A 107 0.43 8.56 1.23
CA ASP A 107 1.18 7.62 2.08
C ASP A 107 2.39 7.04 1.33
N ARG A 108 2.28 6.81 0.02
CA ARG A 108 3.38 6.26 -0.80
C ARG A 108 4.52 7.26 -1.04
N LEU A 109 4.18 8.55 -1.07
CA LEU A 109 5.11 9.65 -1.35
C LEU A 109 5.66 10.32 -0.10
N ALA A 110 4.99 10.12 1.04
CA ALA A 110 5.51 10.57 2.33
C ALA A 110 6.88 9.92 2.56
N PRO A 111 7.91 10.70 2.97
CA PRO A 111 9.20 10.13 3.32
C PRO A 111 8.98 9.14 4.46
N ARG A 112 9.46 7.89 4.27
CA ARG A 112 9.48 6.90 5.34
C ARG A 112 10.39 7.43 6.46
N GLN A 113 9.76 7.89 7.53
CA GLN A 113 10.41 8.21 8.80
C GLN A 113 10.58 6.90 9.56
N ASP A 114 11.34 5.96 8.98
CA ASP A 114 11.73 4.70 9.61
C ASP A 114 13.12 4.86 10.26
#